data_AF-A0A4V0ZJ22-F1
#
_entry.id   AF-A0A4V0ZJ22-F1
#
_cell.length_a   1.000
_cell.length_b   1.000
_cell.length_c   1.000
_cell.angle_alpha   90.00
_cell.angle_beta   90.00
_cell.angle_gamma   90.00
#
_symmetry.space_group_name_H-M   'P 1'
#
loop_
_entity.id
_entity.type
_entity.pdbx_description
1 polymer ?
#
loop_
_entity_poly.entity_id
_entity_poly.type
_entity_poly.pdbx_seq_one_letter_code
_entity_poly.pdbx_strand_id
1 'polypeptide(L)'
;MTAVESSEGDPSRPGPKSGRQPSGWRRERPDGEPDISTPEWLASLAGAGGRMAVPAAMRPPASGGRESAVLILFGEGETGPDVLLIQRSNGLRRHSGQPAFPGGSFEPHDEGPEDCAVREAVEETGVDPLGIELLGRLPELFIRHSGFRVVPVLAWWREPSEVHAADSGEVAGVVRVPVSELADPANRIRVRHPNGSVGPAFRVRGMLVWGFTAAILHRLLVLGGWERPWLDGKQAEPVPLPGSVSDDERQAAEPSRHRPGT
;
A
#
# COMPACT_ATOMS: atom_id res chain seq x y z
N MET A 1 43.16 29.75 -0.72
CA MET A 1 42.05 30.57 -0.20
C MET A 1 41.12 30.83 -1.37
N THR A 2 40.08 30.01 -1.51
CA THR A 2 39.07 30.16 -2.56
C THR A 2 37.72 29.97 -1.87
N ALA A 3 36.86 30.97 -2.01
CA ALA A 3 35.64 31.15 -1.25
C ALA A 3 34.59 30.08 -1.58
N VAL A 4 33.82 29.74 -0.55
CA VAL A 4 32.65 28.84 -0.59
C VAL A 4 31.43 29.75 -0.79
N GLU A 5 30.75 29.64 -1.93
CA GLU A 5 29.45 30.30 -2.11
C GLU A 5 28.36 29.41 -1.55
N SER A 6 27.80 29.84 -0.42
CA SER A 6 26.60 29.32 0.19
C SER A 6 25.39 29.68 -0.66
N SER A 7 24.74 28.68 -1.23
CA SER A 7 23.42 28.82 -1.87
C SER A 7 22.35 28.79 -0.79
N GLU A 8 21.96 29.95 -0.27
CA GLU A 8 20.74 30.12 0.51
C GLU A 8 19.52 29.80 -0.37
N GLY A 9 18.69 28.86 0.09
CA GLY A 9 17.46 28.47 -0.60
C GLY A 9 16.41 29.57 -0.55
N ASP A 10 15.81 29.86 -1.70
CA ASP A 10 14.70 30.81 -1.86
C ASP A 10 13.47 30.39 -1.01
N PRO A 11 13.04 31.21 -0.02
CA PRO A 11 11.90 30.91 0.86
C PRO A 11 10.53 31.08 0.19
N SER A 12 10.48 31.36 -1.12
CA SER A 12 9.23 31.70 -1.84
C SER A 12 8.55 30.52 -2.54
N ARG A 13 9.01 29.28 -2.32
CA ARG A 13 8.42 28.09 -2.95
C ARG A 13 7.16 27.65 -2.19
N PRO A 14 5.97 27.68 -2.80
CA PRO A 14 4.76 27.19 -2.13
C PRO A 14 4.95 25.69 -1.82
N GLY A 15 4.71 25.32 -0.56
CA GLY A 15 4.65 23.93 -0.12
C GLY A 15 3.62 23.11 -0.91
N PRO A 16 3.67 21.77 -0.83
CA PRO A 16 2.66 20.94 -1.48
C PRO A 16 1.26 21.38 -1.03
N LYS A 17 0.38 21.67 -2.00
CA LYS A 17 -1.02 21.97 -1.71
C LYS A 17 -1.64 20.72 -1.10
N SER A 18 -2.14 20.84 0.13
CA SER A 18 -2.93 19.79 0.77
C SER A 18 -4.05 19.32 -0.17
N GLY A 19 -4.30 18.02 -0.22
CA GLY A 19 -5.42 17.47 -0.97
C GLY A 19 -6.72 18.12 -0.48
N ARG A 20 -7.67 18.39 -1.38
CA ARG A 20 -8.99 18.91 -0.99
C ARG A 20 -9.70 17.84 -0.17
N GLN A 21 -9.78 18.01 1.14
CA GLN A 21 -10.65 17.22 2.00
C GLN A 21 -12.11 17.48 1.61
N PRO A 22 -12.89 16.45 1.29
CA PRO A 22 -14.33 16.57 1.06
C PRO A 22 -15.07 17.07 2.30
N SER A 23 -16.09 17.90 2.07
CA SER A 23 -16.78 18.64 3.13
C SER A 23 -17.51 17.76 4.14
N GLY A 24 -17.83 16.51 3.77
CA GLY A 24 -18.52 15.55 4.63
C GLY A 24 -17.67 14.92 5.73
N TRP A 25 -16.34 15.07 5.69
CA TRP A 25 -15.41 14.40 6.64
C TRP A 25 -14.60 15.38 7.49
N ARG A 26 -15.08 16.62 7.61
CA ARG A 26 -14.49 17.63 8.48
C ARG A 26 -15.25 17.67 9.80
N ARG A 27 -14.58 17.34 10.90
CA ARG A 27 -15.11 17.63 12.23
C ARG A 27 -14.92 19.13 12.51
N GLU A 28 -15.93 19.80 13.04
CA GLU A 28 -15.70 21.03 13.79
C GLU A 28 -14.97 20.65 15.08
N ARG A 29 -13.83 21.30 15.34
CA ARG A 29 -12.99 20.96 16.50
C ARG A 29 -13.63 21.45 17.80
N PRO A 30 -13.60 20.66 18.87
CA PRO A 30 -13.82 21.17 20.22
C PRO A 30 -12.73 22.18 20.58
N ASP A 31 -13.10 23.26 21.26
CA ASP A 31 -12.13 24.28 21.71
C ASP A 31 -11.12 23.68 22.70
N GLY A 32 -9.81 23.81 22.40
CA GLY A 32 -8.72 23.57 23.35
C GLY A 32 -7.90 22.28 23.18
N GLU A 33 -8.20 21.44 22.20
CA GLU A 33 -7.39 20.24 21.90
C GLU A 33 -6.16 20.61 21.03
N PRO A 34 -4.95 20.12 21.33
CA PRO A 34 -3.75 20.48 20.57
C PRO A 34 -3.86 20.04 19.12
N ASP A 35 -3.50 20.95 18.20
CA ASP A 35 -3.41 20.66 16.78
C ASP A 35 -2.22 19.75 16.50
N ILE A 36 -2.46 18.43 16.38
CA ILE A 36 -1.44 17.54 15.85
C ILE A 36 -1.35 17.83 14.35
N SER A 37 -0.21 18.35 13.92
CA SER A 37 0.09 18.59 12.52
C SER A 37 0.67 17.35 11.86
N THR A 38 0.49 17.24 10.54
CA THR A 38 1.10 16.15 9.76
C THR A 38 2.60 16.07 10.04
N PRO A 39 3.15 14.89 10.41
CA PRO A 39 4.56 14.71 10.65
C PRO A 39 5.42 15.13 9.44
N GLU A 40 6.55 15.78 9.68
CA GLU A 40 7.42 16.30 8.61
C GLU A 40 7.89 15.21 7.64
N TRP A 41 8.20 14.02 8.16
CA TRP A 41 8.59 12.87 7.34
C TRP A 41 7.48 12.49 6.35
N LEU A 42 6.22 12.56 6.77
CA LEU A 42 5.07 12.18 5.97
C LEU A 42 4.69 13.28 4.96
N ALA A 43 4.81 14.55 5.36
CA ALA A 43 4.69 15.68 4.45
C ALA A 43 5.77 15.64 3.34
N SER A 44 7.01 15.30 3.71
CA SER A 44 8.12 15.11 2.77
C SER A 44 7.87 13.93 1.82
N LEU A 45 7.39 12.80 2.36
CA LEU A 45 7.01 11.63 1.58
C LEU A 45 5.88 11.96 0.59
N ALA A 46 4.86 12.72 1.01
CA ALA A 46 3.76 13.17 0.14
C ALA A 46 4.29 14.01 -1.02
N GLY A 47 5.15 14.99 -0.73
CA GLY A 47 5.78 15.82 -1.74
C GLY A 47 6.63 15.00 -2.74
N ALA A 48 7.44 14.06 -2.24
CA ALA A 48 8.27 13.21 -3.09
C ALA A 48 7.46 12.19 -3.91
N GLY A 49 6.44 11.59 -3.27
CA GLY A 49 5.52 10.62 -3.87
C GLY A 49 4.71 11.20 -5.02
N GLY A 50 4.19 12.42 -4.88
CA GLY A 50 3.46 13.10 -5.96
C GLY A 50 4.30 13.37 -7.22
N ARG A 51 5.63 13.31 -7.13
CA ARG A 51 6.56 13.50 -8.25
C ARG A 51 7.26 12.21 -8.70
N MET A 52 6.87 11.05 -8.17
CA MET A 52 7.57 9.82 -8.51
C MET A 52 7.39 9.46 -9.98
N ALA A 53 8.44 8.92 -10.61
CA ALA A 53 8.32 8.43 -11.98
C ALA A 53 7.43 7.19 -12.04
N VAL A 54 6.50 7.17 -12.99
CA VAL A 54 5.70 5.97 -13.30
C VAL A 54 6.50 5.05 -14.22
N PRO A 55 6.82 3.80 -13.78
CA PRO A 55 7.48 2.83 -14.64
C PRO A 55 6.70 2.63 -15.93
N ALA A 56 7.39 2.49 -17.06
CA ALA A 56 6.74 2.30 -18.36
C ALA A 56 5.72 1.14 -18.36
N ALA A 57 5.98 0.12 -17.54
CA ALA A 57 5.10 -1.02 -17.43
C ALA A 57 3.76 -0.75 -16.71
N MET A 58 3.66 0.35 -15.96
CA MET A 58 2.48 0.75 -15.20
C MET A 58 1.91 2.08 -15.71
N ARG A 59 2.39 2.61 -16.85
CA ARG A 59 1.83 3.82 -17.42
C ARG A 59 0.40 3.59 -17.90
N PRO A 60 -0.55 4.47 -17.57
CA PRO A 60 -1.90 4.41 -18.10
C PRO A 60 -1.94 4.52 -19.64
N PRO A 61 -2.82 3.76 -20.32
CA PRO A 61 -3.06 3.92 -21.75
C PRO A 61 -3.71 5.28 -22.04
N ALA A 62 -3.65 5.78 -23.27
CA ALA A 62 -4.26 7.08 -23.61
C ALA A 62 -5.79 7.11 -23.36
N SER A 63 -6.47 5.97 -23.50
CA SER A 63 -7.89 5.81 -23.22
C SER A 63 -8.21 4.40 -22.70
N GLY A 64 -9.36 4.27 -22.04
CA GLY A 64 -9.85 3.02 -21.47
C GLY A 64 -9.20 2.64 -20.14
N GLY A 65 -9.68 1.54 -19.57
CA GLY A 65 -9.38 1.10 -18.21
C GLY A 65 -10.50 1.47 -17.23
N ARG A 66 -10.59 0.72 -16.14
CA ARG A 66 -11.57 0.97 -15.07
C ARG A 66 -10.94 1.87 -14.02
N GLU A 67 -11.61 2.94 -13.65
CA GLU A 67 -11.11 3.89 -12.65
C GLU A 67 -11.29 3.33 -11.23
N SER A 68 -10.26 3.54 -10.42
CA SER A 68 -10.17 3.03 -9.05
C SER A 68 -9.24 3.91 -8.23
N ALA A 69 -9.45 3.93 -6.92
CA ALA A 69 -8.54 4.58 -5.98
C ALA A 69 -8.22 3.65 -4.82
N VAL A 70 -7.05 3.87 -4.21
CA VAL A 70 -6.63 3.16 -2.99
C VAL A 70 -6.13 4.15 -1.97
N LEU A 71 -6.41 3.91 -0.70
CA LEU A 71 -5.95 4.72 0.41
C LEU A 71 -4.65 4.16 0.99
N ILE A 72 -3.58 4.94 0.90
CA ILE A 72 -2.32 4.67 1.60
C ILE A 72 -2.36 5.47 2.90
N LEU A 73 -2.92 4.85 3.94
CA LEU A 73 -3.10 5.48 5.24
C LEU A 73 -1.91 5.15 6.16
N PHE A 74 -1.08 6.17 6.43
CA PHE A 74 0.00 6.07 7.40
C PHE A 74 -0.47 6.52 8.78
N GLY A 75 -0.15 5.73 9.81
CA GLY A 75 -0.33 6.09 11.21
C GLY A 75 1.00 6.15 11.95
N GLU A 76 0.92 6.49 13.23
CA GLU A 76 2.01 6.32 14.19
C GLU A 76 1.61 5.18 15.15
N GLY A 77 2.47 4.17 15.26
CA GLY A 77 2.29 3.03 16.15
C GLY A 77 3.39 3.00 17.23
N GLU A 78 3.33 2.02 18.12
CA GLU A 78 4.29 1.89 19.24
C GLU A 78 5.76 1.79 18.79
N THR A 79 6.00 1.24 17.59
CA THR A 79 7.34 1.04 17.02
C THR A 79 7.68 2.03 15.91
N GLY A 80 6.97 3.16 15.83
CA GLY A 80 7.12 4.17 14.80
C GLY A 80 6.02 4.11 13.72
N PRO A 81 6.27 4.67 12.53
CA PRO A 81 5.29 4.73 11.47
C PRO A 81 4.78 3.35 11.04
N ASP A 82 3.49 3.26 10.76
CA ASP A 82 2.85 2.06 10.20
C ASP A 82 1.91 2.42 9.05
N VAL A 83 1.52 1.40 8.27
CA VAL A 83 0.60 1.55 7.15
C VAL A 83 -0.56 0.57 7.27
N LEU A 84 -1.78 1.04 6.99
CA LEU A 84 -2.98 0.21 6.99
C LEU A 84 -3.03 -0.65 5.71
N LEU A 85 -3.21 -1.95 5.89
CA LEU A 85 -3.47 -2.91 4.83
C LEU A 85 -4.69 -3.78 5.18
N ILE A 86 -5.34 -4.29 4.14
CA ILE A 86 -6.37 -5.32 4.24
C ILE A 86 -5.86 -6.62 3.66
N GLN A 87 -6.42 -7.73 4.15
CA GLN A 87 -6.28 -9.05 3.55
C GLN A 87 -7.62 -9.44 2.94
N ARG A 88 -7.67 -9.65 1.62
CA ARG A 88 -8.92 -10.01 0.94
C ARG A 88 -9.37 -11.45 1.27
N SER A 89 -10.67 -11.67 1.41
CA SER A 89 -11.27 -12.97 1.75
C SER A 89 -10.98 -14.06 0.72
N ASN A 90 -10.86 -15.30 1.21
CA ASN A 90 -10.70 -16.47 0.38
C ASN A 90 -12.05 -16.89 -0.22
N GLY A 91 -12.31 -16.49 -1.47
CA GLY A 91 -13.60 -16.74 -2.15
C GLY A 91 -13.87 -15.81 -3.33
N LEU A 92 -13.14 -14.70 -3.43
CA LEU A 92 -13.24 -13.78 -4.56
C LEU A 92 -12.63 -14.40 -5.83
N ARG A 93 -13.30 -14.21 -6.98
CA ARG A 93 -12.88 -14.71 -8.31
C ARG A 93 -11.49 -14.21 -8.75
N ARG A 94 -10.93 -13.19 -8.07
CA ARG A 94 -9.58 -12.65 -8.29
C ARG A 94 -8.98 -12.23 -6.94
N HIS A 95 -7.66 -12.38 -6.77
CA HIS A 95 -6.87 -11.87 -5.63
C HIS A 95 -7.22 -12.42 -4.23
N SER A 96 -7.78 -13.64 -4.16
CA SER A 96 -8.02 -14.38 -2.91
C SER A 96 -6.81 -14.34 -1.97
N GLY A 97 -6.99 -13.86 -0.74
CA GLY A 97 -5.95 -13.84 0.30
C GLY A 97 -4.84 -12.79 0.10
N GLN A 98 -4.89 -11.96 -0.95
CA GLN A 98 -3.82 -11.01 -1.24
C GLN A 98 -3.93 -9.75 -0.37
N PRO A 99 -2.81 -9.29 0.21
CA PRO A 99 -2.77 -8.01 0.90
C PRO A 99 -2.87 -6.83 -0.07
N ALA A 100 -3.69 -5.85 0.28
CA ALA A 100 -3.89 -4.64 -0.49
C ALA A 100 -3.98 -3.42 0.44
N PHE A 101 -3.77 -2.24 -0.14
CA PHE A 101 -4.32 -1.03 0.45
C PHE A 101 -5.85 -1.11 0.38
N PRO A 102 -6.59 -0.54 1.36
CA PRO A 102 -8.03 -0.37 1.20
C PRO A 102 -8.34 0.43 -0.07
N GLY A 103 -9.39 0.06 -0.79
CA GLY A 103 -9.75 0.73 -2.04
C GLY A 103 -10.48 -0.13 -3.06
N GLY A 104 -11.11 0.54 -4.01
CA GLY A 104 -11.99 -0.09 -4.98
C GLY A 104 -12.26 0.77 -6.20
N SER A 105 -13.38 0.50 -6.85
CA SER A 105 -13.75 1.13 -8.11
C SER A 105 -14.49 2.43 -7.87
N PHE A 106 -14.40 3.36 -8.81
CA PHE A 106 -15.21 4.59 -8.75
C PHE A 106 -16.69 4.26 -8.85
N GLU A 107 -17.47 4.92 -8.00
CA GLU A 107 -18.92 4.94 -8.04
C GLU A 107 -19.45 6.29 -8.55
N PRO A 108 -20.69 6.34 -9.07
CA PRO A 108 -21.26 7.58 -9.61
C PRO A 108 -21.36 8.75 -8.63
N HIS A 109 -21.30 8.46 -7.33
CA HIS A 109 -21.41 9.44 -6.27
C HIS A 109 -20.04 9.92 -5.75
N ASP A 110 -18.93 9.31 -6.19
CA ASP A 110 -17.59 9.73 -5.80
C ASP A 110 -17.23 11.07 -6.48
N GLU A 111 -16.91 12.10 -5.71
CA GLU A 111 -16.46 13.40 -6.23
C GLU A 111 -15.03 13.37 -6.81
N GLY A 112 -14.30 12.27 -6.58
CA GLY A 112 -12.95 12.05 -7.10
C GLY A 112 -12.20 10.92 -6.41
N PRO A 113 -10.90 10.74 -6.73
CA PRO A 113 -10.08 9.66 -6.16
C PRO A 113 -10.00 9.66 -4.64
N GLU A 114 -9.94 10.84 -4.02
CA GLU A 114 -9.94 10.99 -2.56
C GLU A 114 -11.20 10.42 -1.93
N ASP A 115 -12.35 10.67 -2.56
CA ASP A 115 -13.65 10.23 -2.08
C ASP A 115 -13.82 8.73 -2.19
N CYS A 116 -13.55 8.20 -3.38
CA CYS A 116 -13.49 6.76 -3.63
C CYS A 116 -12.56 6.05 -2.62
N ALA A 117 -11.33 6.55 -2.43
CA ALA A 117 -10.38 5.91 -1.52
C ALA A 117 -10.83 5.93 -0.05
N VAL A 118 -11.41 7.04 0.43
CA VAL A 118 -11.90 7.14 1.81
C VAL A 118 -13.15 6.29 2.00
N ARG A 119 -14.14 6.36 1.09
CA ARG A 119 -15.35 5.54 1.13
C ARG A 119 -15.01 4.06 1.24
N GLU A 120 -14.18 3.56 0.33
CA GLU A 120 -13.76 2.15 0.31
C GLU A 120 -13.01 1.78 1.59
N ALA A 121 -12.15 2.65 2.11
CA ALA A 121 -11.48 2.40 3.39
C ALA A 121 -12.48 2.28 4.55
N VAL A 122 -13.51 3.12 4.60
CA VAL A 122 -14.59 3.04 5.59
C VAL A 122 -15.35 1.72 5.46
N GLU A 123 -15.75 1.36 4.23
CA GLU A 123 -16.51 0.13 3.94
C GLU A 123 -15.72 -1.14 4.27
N GLU A 124 -14.42 -1.18 3.93
CA GLU A 124 -13.58 -2.37 4.10
C GLU A 124 -13.03 -2.51 5.54
N THR A 125 -12.77 -1.39 6.24
CA THR A 125 -12.03 -1.39 7.52
C THR A 125 -12.76 -0.79 8.71
N GLY A 126 -13.89 -0.12 8.49
CA GLY A 126 -14.63 0.59 9.54
C GLY A 126 -13.91 1.82 10.08
N VAL A 127 -12.81 2.27 9.45
CA VAL A 127 -12.04 3.44 9.89
C VAL A 127 -12.94 4.68 9.97
N ASP A 128 -12.82 5.45 11.05
CA ASP A 128 -13.49 6.75 11.17
C ASP A 128 -12.85 7.76 10.19
N PRO A 129 -13.58 8.24 9.16
CA PRO A 129 -13.03 9.16 8.18
C PRO A 129 -12.64 10.53 8.77
N LEU A 130 -13.17 10.91 9.93
CA LEU A 130 -12.83 12.18 10.60
C LEU A 130 -11.38 12.20 11.08
N GLY A 131 -10.81 11.03 11.38
CA GLY A 131 -9.42 10.88 11.79
C GLY A 131 -8.42 10.89 10.64
N ILE A 132 -8.87 11.05 9.39
CA ILE A 132 -8.03 10.97 8.19
C ILE A 132 -7.70 12.37 7.64
N GLU A 133 -6.41 12.65 7.47
CA GLU A 133 -5.91 13.81 6.75
C GLU A 133 -5.42 13.42 5.35
N LEU A 134 -5.97 14.03 4.31
CA LEU A 134 -5.55 13.76 2.93
C LEU A 134 -4.36 14.65 2.55
N LEU A 135 -3.26 14.02 2.14
CA LEU A 135 -2.00 14.71 1.88
C LEU A 135 -1.75 14.94 0.39
N GLY A 136 -2.33 14.10 -0.46
CA GLY A 136 -2.27 14.23 -1.91
C GLY A 136 -2.31 12.90 -2.64
N ARG A 137 -2.17 12.97 -3.96
CA ARG A 137 -2.20 11.81 -4.85
C ARG A 137 -0.79 11.43 -5.28
N LEU A 138 -0.53 10.13 -5.35
CA LEU A 138 0.56 9.60 -6.16
C LEU A 138 0.12 9.58 -7.64
N PRO A 139 1.06 9.53 -8.58
CA PRO A 139 0.74 9.35 -9.99
C PRO A 139 -0.16 8.15 -10.24
N GLU A 140 -1.11 8.32 -11.17
CA GLU A 140 -1.98 7.23 -11.63
C GLU A 140 -1.18 6.10 -12.27
N LEU A 141 -1.58 4.86 -11.96
CA LEU A 141 -0.91 3.63 -12.38
C LEU A 141 -1.91 2.68 -13.03
N PHE A 142 -1.46 1.94 -14.05
CA PHE A 142 -2.30 0.98 -14.75
C PHE A 142 -1.86 -0.47 -14.51
N ILE A 143 -2.78 -1.27 -13.98
CA ILE A 143 -2.58 -2.69 -13.72
C ILE A 143 -3.08 -3.48 -14.93
N ARG A 144 -2.17 -3.82 -15.86
CA ARG A 144 -2.52 -4.45 -17.14
C ARG A 144 -3.37 -5.72 -17.03
N HIS A 145 -3.12 -6.57 -16.04
CA HIS A 145 -3.84 -7.84 -15.92
C HIS A 145 -5.30 -7.66 -15.46
N SER A 146 -5.58 -6.63 -14.65
CA SER A 146 -6.94 -6.34 -14.18
C SER A 146 -7.66 -5.28 -15.01
N GLY A 147 -6.91 -4.46 -15.77
CA GLY A 147 -7.44 -3.33 -16.53
C GLY A 147 -7.77 -2.11 -15.67
N PHE A 148 -7.33 -2.06 -14.42
CA PHE A 148 -7.56 -0.93 -13.53
C PHE A 148 -6.57 0.21 -13.74
N ARG A 149 -7.09 1.43 -13.74
CA ARG A 149 -6.40 2.71 -13.54
C ARG A 149 -6.55 3.07 -12.07
N VAL A 150 -5.47 2.95 -11.31
CA VAL A 150 -5.45 3.12 -9.86
C VAL A 150 -4.80 4.45 -9.53
N VAL A 151 -5.50 5.29 -8.79
CA VAL A 151 -4.97 6.51 -8.18
C VAL A 151 -4.69 6.23 -6.70
N PRO A 152 -3.42 6.14 -6.25
CA PRO A 152 -3.12 6.00 -4.85
C PRO A 152 -3.21 7.36 -4.14
N VAL A 153 -4.00 7.42 -3.07
CA VAL A 153 -4.20 8.61 -2.25
C VAL A 153 -3.41 8.44 -0.96
N LEU A 154 -2.45 9.32 -0.70
CA LEU A 154 -1.67 9.32 0.52
C LEU A 154 -2.38 10.10 1.61
N ALA A 155 -2.50 9.50 2.78
CA ALA A 155 -3.19 10.08 3.92
C ALA A 155 -2.46 9.81 5.23
N TRP A 156 -2.71 10.69 6.21
CA TRP A 156 -2.27 10.54 7.59
C TRP A 156 -3.45 10.19 8.48
N TRP A 157 -3.28 9.19 9.32
CA TRP A 157 -4.22 8.82 10.37
C TRP A 157 -3.96 9.69 11.60
N ARG A 158 -4.44 10.94 11.53
CA ARG A 158 -4.28 11.96 12.59
C ARG A 158 -4.85 11.50 13.91
N GLU A 159 -6.05 10.92 13.88
CA GLU A 159 -6.75 10.40 15.04
C GLU A 159 -7.09 8.92 14.77
N PRO A 160 -6.22 7.98 15.18
CA PRO A 160 -6.46 6.55 15.04
C PRO A 160 -7.78 6.10 15.67
N SER A 161 -8.54 5.30 14.92
CA SER A 161 -9.79 4.67 15.37
C SER A 161 -9.66 3.14 15.36
N GLU A 162 -10.58 2.46 16.04
CA GLU A 162 -10.66 1.00 15.94
C GLU A 162 -11.00 0.58 14.51
N VAL A 163 -10.31 -0.44 14.01
CA VAL A 163 -10.55 -1.01 12.69
C VAL A 163 -10.75 -2.51 12.78
N HIS A 164 -11.57 -3.03 11.88
CA HIS A 164 -11.91 -4.44 11.77
C HIS A 164 -12.33 -4.73 10.33
N ALA A 165 -12.43 -6.00 9.93
CA ALA A 165 -12.97 -6.36 8.63
C ALA A 165 -14.48 -6.04 8.59
N ALA A 166 -14.82 -4.81 8.19
CA ALA A 166 -16.18 -4.30 8.21
C ALA A 166 -17.03 -4.96 7.11
N ASP A 167 -16.45 -5.17 5.93
CA ASP A 167 -16.99 -6.06 4.91
C ASP A 167 -16.36 -7.46 5.00
N SER A 168 -16.88 -8.29 5.91
CA SER A 168 -16.42 -9.68 6.07
C SER A 168 -16.59 -10.56 4.82
N GLY A 169 -17.41 -10.16 3.85
CA GLY A 169 -17.58 -10.87 2.58
C GLY A 169 -16.36 -10.72 1.66
N GLU A 170 -15.74 -9.55 1.68
CA GLU A 170 -14.60 -9.21 0.82
C GLU A 170 -13.25 -9.14 1.55
N VAL A 171 -13.27 -8.90 2.86
CA VAL A 171 -12.09 -8.68 3.70
C VAL A 171 -12.03 -9.74 4.81
N ALA A 172 -10.92 -10.48 4.86
CA ALA A 172 -10.65 -11.47 5.90
C ALA A 172 -9.92 -10.88 7.10
N GLY A 173 -9.26 -9.73 6.95
CA GLY A 173 -8.54 -9.08 8.03
C GLY A 173 -8.07 -7.68 7.68
N VAL A 174 -7.83 -6.90 8.72
CA VAL A 174 -7.26 -5.54 8.65
C VAL A 174 -6.06 -5.51 9.56
N VAL A 175 -4.94 -4.95 9.07
CA VAL A 175 -3.68 -4.97 9.79
C VAL A 175 -2.90 -3.68 9.55
N ARG A 176 -2.39 -3.12 10.64
CA ARG A 176 -1.38 -2.05 10.61
C ARG A 176 0.00 -2.70 10.58
N VAL A 177 0.77 -2.46 9.51
CA VAL A 177 2.10 -3.02 9.35
C VAL A 177 3.14 -1.94 9.61
N PRO A 178 4.02 -2.12 10.62
CA PRO A 178 5.11 -1.18 10.87
C PRO A 178 6.02 -1.03 9.63
N VAL A 179 6.40 0.21 9.34
CA VAL A 179 7.37 0.52 8.27
C VAL A 179 8.70 -0.19 8.52
N SER A 180 9.10 -0.33 9.78
CA SER A 180 10.29 -1.07 10.20
C SER A 180 10.24 -2.56 9.78
N GLU A 181 9.08 -3.21 9.87
CA GLU A 181 8.91 -4.59 9.40
C GLU A 181 8.99 -4.71 7.88
N LEU A 182 8.41 -3.75 7.15
CA LEU A 182 8.49 -3.71 5.69
C LEU A 182 9.92 -3.40 5.21
N ALA A 183 10.64 -2.57 5.95
CA ALA A 183 12.02 -2.21 5.68
C ALA A 183 13.01 -3.36 5.98
N ASP A 184 12.66 -4.28 6.88
CA ASP A 184 13.55 -5.34 7.31
C ASP A 184 13.96 -6.28 6.15
N PRO A 185 15.27 -6.42 5.86
CA PRO A 185 15.76 -7.33 4.83
C PRO A 185 15.29 -8.78 4.99
N ALA A 186 15.02 -9.25 6.21
CA ALA A 186 14.51 -10.59 6.47
C ALA A 186 13.09 -10.81 5.93
N ASN A 187 12.29 -9.75 5.88
CA ASN A 187 10.92 -9.79 5.38
C ASN A 187 10.83 -9.49 3.88
N ARG A 188 11.92 -9.03 3.26
CA ARG A 188 11.96 -8.59 1.86
C ARG A 188 12.45 -9.69 0.95
N ILE A 189 11.60 -10.10 0.01
CA ILE A 189 11.91 -11.12 -1.00
C ILE A 189 11.63 -10.62 -2.41
N ARG A 190 12.13 -11.35 -3.40
CA ARG A 190 11.79 -11.13 -4.79
C ARG A 190 10.85 -12.23 -5.25
N VAL A 191 9.79 -11.85 -5.95
CA VAL A 191 8.84 -12.80 -6.55
C VAL A 191 8.85 -12.69 -8.07
N ARG A 192 8.68 -13.83 -8.74
CA ARG A 192 8.55 -13.94 -10.18
C ARG A 192 7.07 -14.04 -10.55
N HIS A 193 6.61 -13.08 -11.34
CA HIS A 193 5.26 -13.03 -11.87
C HIS A 193 5.10 -13.98 -13.08
N PRO A 194 3.86 -14.37 -13.44
CA PRO A 194 3.61 -15.27 -14.58
C PRO A 194 4.13 -14.75 -15.93
N ASN A 195 4.26 -13.44 -16.10
CA ASN A 195 4.84 -12.80 -17.28
C ASN A 195 6.40 -12.81 -17.27
N GLY A 196 7.02 -13.49 -16.31
CA GLY A 196 8.47 -13.58 -16.13
C GLY A 196 9.12 -12.39 -15.40
N SER A 197 8.39 -11.29 -15.18
CA SER A 197 8.94 -10.13 -14.49
C SER A 197 9.20 -10.44 -13.01
N VAL A 198 10.23 -9.85 -12.44
CA VAL A 198 10.58 -10.01 -11.02
C VAL A 198 10.30 -8.71 -10.28
N GLY A 199 9.51 -8.79 -9.21
CA GLY A 199 9.10 -7.65 -8.40
C GLY A 199 9.42 -7.84 -6.91
N PRO A 200 9.31 -6.77 -6.11
CA PRO A 200 9.42 -6.85 -4.66
C PRO A 200 8.21 -7.59 -4.07
N ALA A 201 8.44 -8.26 -2.95
CA ALA A 201 7.39 -8.75 -2.06
C ALA A 201 7.86 -8.72 -0.59
N PHE A 202 6.90 -8.73 0.32
CA PHE A 202 7.12 -8.65 1.76
C PHE A 202 6.39 -9.79 2.46
N ARG A 203 7.10 -10.53 3.33
CA ARG A 203 6.51 -11.48 4.27
C ARG A 203 6.35 -10.78 5.62
N VAL A 204 5.13 -10.35 5.92
CA VAL A 204 4.82 -9.59 7.13
C VAL A 204 3.49 -10.04 7.68
N ARG A 205 3.40 -10.18 9.01
CA ARG A 205 2.15 -10.52 9.71
C ARG A 205 1.40 -11.73 9.13
N GLY A 206 2.13 -12.77 8.73
CA GLY A 206 1.56 -14.00 8.14
C GLY A 206 1.09 -13.84 6.69
N MET A 207 1.26 -12.66 6.10
CA MET A 207 0.87 -12.35 4.73
C MET A 207 2.07 -12.29 3.79
N LEU A 208 1.82 -12.63 2.52
CA LEU A 208 2.73 -12.29 1.42
C LEU A 208 2.17 -11.07 0.67
N VAL A 209 2.75 -9.90 0.89
CA VAL A 209 2.41 -8.67 0.15
C VAL A 209 3.22 -8.67 -1.16
N TRP A 210 2.56 -8.67 -2.31
CA TRP A 210 3.23 -8.71 -3.62
C TRP A 210 2.47 -7.90 -4.68
N GLY A 211 3.02 -7.81 -5.89
CA GLY A 211 2.33 -7.17 -7.02
C GLY A 211 2.25 -5.66 -6.87
N PHE A 212 1.08 -5.09 -7.20
CA PHE A 212 0.87 -3.64 -7.19
C PHE A 212 1.15 -3.03 -5.81
N THR A 213 0.57 -3.61 -4.76
CA THR A 213 0.74 -3.17 -3.37
C THR A 213 2.22 -3.14 -2.99
N ALA A 214 2.96 -4.22 -3.24
CA ALA A 214 4.39 -4.29 -2.92
C ALA A 214 5.24 -3.34 -3.77
N ALA A 215 4.89 -3.10 -5.03
CA ALA A 215 5.60 -2.14 -5.87
C ALA A 215 5.49 -0.71 -5.30
N ILE A 216 4.30 -0.33 -4.83
CA ILE A 216 4.07 0.97 -4.20
C ILE A 216 4.78 1.06 -2.84
N LEU A 217 4.62 0.07 -1.97
CA LEU A 217 5.31 0.02 -0.67
C LEU A 217 6.83 0.12 -0.84
N HIS A 218 7.41 -0.65 -1.77
CA HIS A 218 8.84 -0.57 -2.06
C HIS A 218 9.25 0.84 -2.48
N ARG A 219 8.47 1.51 -3.33
CA ARG A 219 8.79 2.87 -3.75
C ARG A 219 8.69 3.87 -2.60
N LEU A 220 7.68 3.73 -1.74
CA LEU A 220 7.52 4.57 -0.55
C LEU A 220 8.67 4.36 0.45
N LEU A 221 9.15 3.12 0.63
CA LEU A 221 10.33 2.83 1.45
C LEU A 221 11.58 3.56 0.95
N VAL A 222 11.81 3.55 -0.37
CA VAL A 222 12.91 4.27 -1.01
C VAL A 222 12.75 5.79 -0.79
N LEU A 223 11.56 6.33 -1.04
CA LEU A 223 11.31 7.77 -0.97
C LEU A 223 11.35 8.31 0.47
N GLY A 224 10.93 7.52 1.45
CA GLY A 224 10.99 7.87 2.87
C GLY A 224 12.34 7.58 3.53
N GLY A 225 13.33 7.09 2.78
CA GLY A 225 14.67 6.81 3.32
C GLY A 225 14.73 5.61 4.26
N TRP A 226 13.73 4.72 4.24
CA TRP A 226 13.68 3.52 5.06
C TRP A 226 14.28 2.29 4.38
N GLU A 227 14.75 2.41 3.15
CA GLU A 227 15.31 1.25 2.45
C GLU A 227 16.53 0.70 3.20
N ARG A 228 16.52 -0.61 3.41
CA ARG A 228 17.69 -1.38 3.84
C ARG A 228 18.18 -2.23 2.66
N PRO A 229 19.46 -2.62 2.62
CA PRO A 229 19.97 -3.53 1.59
C PRO A 229 19.15 -4.83 1.55
N TRP A 230 18.93 -5.37 0.35
CA TRP A 230 18.31 -6.69 0.22
C TRP A 230 19.27 -7.76 0.73
N LEU A 231 18.73 -8.86 1.26
CA LEU A 231 19.55 -10.05 1.48
C LEU A 231 19.93 -10.64 0.12
N ASP A 232 21.17 -10.42 -0.29
CA ASP A 232 21.70 -10.94 -1.55
C ASP A 232 21.71 -12.48 -1.58
N GLY A 233 21.65 -13.04 -2.80
CA GLY A 233 21.84 -14.48 -3.03
C GLY A 233 20.58 -15.35 -3.04
N LYS A 234 19.39 -14.83 -2.69
CA LYS A 234 18.13 -15.59 -2.84
C LYS A 234 17.55 -15.46 -4.25
N GLN A 235 17.25 -16.59 -4.89
CA GLN A 235 16.53 -16.60 -6.16
C GLN A 235 15.09 -16.09 -5.98
N ALA A 236 14.53 -15.48 -7.02
CA ALA A 236 13.14 -15.02 -6.99
C ALA A 236 12.18 -16.21 -6.93
N GLU A 237 11.27 -16.18 -5.97
CA GLU A 237 10.28 -17.23 -5.73
C GLU A 237 9.06 -17.05 -6.65
N PRO A 238 8.40 -18.11 -7.13
CA PRO A 238 7.16 -17.95 -7.89
C PRO A 238 6.05 -17.34 -7.01
N VAL A 239 5.22 -16.47 -7.56
CA VAL A 239 4.03 -15.97 -6.83
C VAL A 239 3.06 -17.13 -6.55
N PRO A 240 2.44 -17.20 -5.36
CA PRO A 240 1.41 -18.19 -5.07
C PRO A 240 0.16 -17.85 -5.90
N LEU A 241 -0.19 -18.73 -6.82
CA LEU A 241 -1.41 -18.62 -7.62
C LEU A 241 -2.54 -19.42 -6.92
N PRO A 242 -3.81 -18.98 -7.00
CA PRO A 242 -4.93 -19.79 -6.52
C PRO A 242 -4.89 -21.18 -7.14
N GLY A 243 -4.83 -22.22 -6.30
CA GLY A 243 -4.70 -23.63 -6.73
C GLY A 243 -3.27 -24.16 -6.91
N SER A 244 -2.23 -23.35 -6.67
CA SER A 244 -0.86 -23.87 -6.55
C SER A 244 -0.67 -24.49 -5.16
N VAL A 245 -0.75 -25.82 -5.09
CA VAL A 245 -0.34 -26.59 -3.92
C VAL A 245 1.17 -26.44 -3.78
N SER A 246 1.65 -26.07 -2.59
CA SER A 246 3.08 -25.97 -2.31
C SER A 246 3.76 -27.33 -2.55
N ASP A 247 5.03 -27.35 -2.99
CA ASP A 247 5.75 -28.61 -3.21
C ASP A 247 5.90 -29.41 -1.89
N ASP A 248 5.92 -28.73 -0.75
CA ASP A 248 5.91 -29.33 0.59
C ASP A 248 4.61 -30.11 0.88
N GLU A 249 3.46 -29.62 0.43
CA GLU A 249 2.17 -30.34 0.56
C GLU A 249 2.07 -31.53 -0.41
N ARG A 250 2.76 -31.50 -1.56
CA ARG A 250 2.82 -32.67 -2.46
C ARG A 250 3.66 -33.80 -1.87
N GLN A 251 4.76 -33.50 -1.20
CA GLN A 251 5.60 -34.51 -0.54
C GLN A 251 4.96 -35.10 0.71
N ALA A 252 4.10 -34.36 1.40
CA ALA A 252 3.30 -34.89 2.51
C ALA A 252 2.14 -35.80 2.06
N ALA A 253 1.76 -35.77 0.78
CA ALA A 253 0.61 -36.48 0.23
C ALA A 253 0.96 -37.80 -0.51
N GLU A 254 2.24 -38.19 -0.62
CA GLU A 254 2.60 -39.51 -1.17
C GLU A 254 2.48 -40.61 -0.10
N PRO A 255 1.57 -41.59 -0.23
CA PRO A 255 1.55 -42.72 0.68
C PRO A 255 2.79 -43.58 0.46
N SER A 256 3.55 -43.81 1.53
CA SER A 256 4.68 -44.74 1.58
C SER A 256 4.27 -46.09 1.01
N ARG A 257 4.71 -46.38 -0.23
CA ARG A 257 4.53 -47.69 -0.84
C ARG A 257 5.50 -48.67 -0.18
N HIS A 258 4.98 -49.35 0.84
CA HIS A 258 5.59 -50.52 1.43
C HIS A 258 5.90 -51.54 0.33
N ARG A 259 7.17 -51.89 0.16
CA ARG A 259 7.58 -53.08 -0.60
C ARG A 259 7.26 -54.31 0.25
N PRO A 260 6.47 -55.30 -0.22
CA PRO A 260 6.47 -56.59 0.43
C PRO A 260 7.71 -57.36 -0.04
N GLY A 261 8.47 -57.84 0.94
CA GLY A 261 9.56 -58.78 0.75
C GLY A 261 9.06 -60.23 0.67
N THR A 262 9.99 -61.07 0.21
CA THR A 262 10.00 -62.53 0.01
C THR A 262 9.15 -63.08 -1.12
#